data_AF-A0A920YGJ9-F1
#
_entry.id   AF-A0A920YGJ9-F1
#
_cell.length_a   1.000
_cell.length_b   1.000
_cell.length_c   1.000
_cell.angle_alpha   90.00
_cell.angle_beta   90.00
_cell.angle_gamma   90.00
#
_symmetry.space_group_name_H-M   'P 1'
#
loop_
_entity.id
_entity.type
_entity.pdbx_description
1 polymer ?
#
loop_
_entity_poly.entity_id
_entity_poly.type
_entity_poly.pdbx_seq_one_letter_code
_entity_poly.pdbx_strand_id
1 'polypeptide(L)'
;MKGLHLHLGCGFVHRPGWINLDRYVTEGADLQADALLLPCADGSAETVEARQLVEHLGYVGTLYGLHEWARVLTPGGTLLIETPDRTATLRAALTDGSDAAARPWLFGTEQRGQGHRYLFTGDELARMATQAGFEVVSVEDVTRRPAHPTLRLTARRAADTPAIRFLVRLHRAFITSGVLDPTDAPPYMAALETICERASRLVETPGADTLAQLASLSARYSPRVAACILEALPDPAAWPAADLARIRRLVADLEQERFPARLACRWRTLPKLPGTADATWALLEREISLYLAARFCPGEGLDDVQAGFDAATADLAPSDLAVDFFCREALTDMARRLTARGVRAFARGDFESGAAAFEAALGYDPDLLWPRWNLARLYLRQGRRLEALAQYESLQASLPGDLRPVFEREMDSVTGRGEGLDTFTVPLADPRDLLEGAT
;
A
#
# COMPACT_ATOMS: atom_id res chain seq x y z
N MET A 1 -41.54 11.68 -8.56
CA MET A 1 -40.54 12.48 -7.82
C MET A 1 -39.45 12.85 -8.82
N LYS A 2 -38.86 14.05 -8.76
CA LYS A 2 -37.70 14.37 -9.62
C LYS A 2 -36.51 13.52 -9.15
N GLY A 3 -35.76 12.96 -10.09
CA GLY A 3 -34.57 12.17 -9.82
C GLY A 3 -33.50 12.95 -9.07
N LEU A 4 -32.71 12.25 -8.25
CA LEU A 4 -31.54 12.81 -7.59
C LEU A 4 -30.34 12.81 -8.56
N HIS A 5 -29.73 13.97 -8.77
CA HIS A 5 -28.56 14.14 -9.63
C HIS A 5 -27.40 14.77 -8.84
N LEU A 6 -26.21 14.16 -8.92
CA LEU A 6 -25.03 14.56 -8.15
C LEU A 6 -23.96 15.17 -9.06
N HIS A 7 -23.47 16.35 -8.71
CA HIS A 7 -22.36 17.04 -9.38
C HIS A 7 -21.17 17.08 -8.43
N LEU A 8 -20.19 16.20 -8.68
CA LEU A 8 -19.04 15.95 -7.81
C LEU A 8 -17.85 16.82 -8.22
N GLY A 9 -17.14 17.37 -7.23
CA GLY A 9 -16.02 18.27 -7.47
C GLY A 9 -16.49 19.57 -8.11
N CYS A 10 -17.61 20.12 -7.63
CA CYS A 10 -18.27 21.23 -8.33
C CYS A 10 -17.44 22.52 -8.37
N GLY A 11 -16.45 22.66 -7.47
CA GLY A 11 -15.71 23.90 -7.28
C GLY A 11 -16.67 25.08 -7.09
N PHE A 12 -16.44 26.15 -7.85
CA PHE A 12 -17.30 27.34 -7.84
C PHE A 12 -18.52 27.24 -8.77
N VAL A 13 -18.73 26.11 -9.45
CA VAL A 13 -19.80 25.94 -10.44
C VAL A 13 -21.02 25.29 -9.78
N HIS A 14 -22.00 26.13 -9.42
CA HIS A 14 -23.31 25.66 -8.96
C HIS A 14 -24.21 25.30 -10.14
N ARG A 15 -24.75 24.07 -10.16
CA ARG A 15 -25.71 23.62 -11.17
C ARG A 15 -27.13 23.54 -10.59
N PRO A 16 -28.07 24.38 -11.05
CA PRO A 16 -29.45 24.35 -10.56
C PRO A 16 -30.14 23.00 -10.79
N GLY A 17 -30.84 22.51 -9.76
CA GLY A 17 -31.56 21.23 -9.80
C GLY A 17 -30.70 19.99 -9.58
N TRP A 18 -29.41 20.16 -9.27
CA TRP A 18 -28.47 19.11 -8.87
C TRP A 18 -28.08 19.32 -7.41
N ILE A 19 -27.60 18.27 -6.75
CA ILE A 19 -26.84 18.42 -5.51
C ILE A 19 -25.38 18.58 -5.90
N ASN A 20 -24.80 19.73 -5.58
CA ASN A 20 -23.41 20.08 -5.87
C ASN A 20 -22.55 19.72 -4.65
N LEU A 21 -21.51 18.92 -4.85
CA LEU A 21 -20.64 18.44 -3.78
C LEU A 21 -19.19 18.79 -4.09
N ASP A 22 -18.47 19.31 -3.09
CA ASP A 22 -17.04 19.56 -3.17
C ASP A 22 -16.39 19.40 -1.79
N ARG A 23 -15.13 18.96 -1.75
CA ARG A 23 -14.41 18.71 -0.49
C ARG A 23 -13.83 19.99 0.10
N TYR A 24 -13.43 20.94 -0.75
CA TYR A 24 -12.64 22.11 -0.37
C TYR A 24 -13.36 23.43 -0.58
N VAL A 25 -14.18 23.54 -1.63
CA VAL A 25 -14.94 24.74 -1.95
C VAL A 25 -16.35 24.63 -1.37
N THR A 26 -16.81 25.62 -0.62
CA THR A 26 -18.13 25.57 0.05
C THR A 26 -19.13 26.59 -0.50
N GLU A 27 -18.64 27.59 -1.22
CA GLU A 27 -19.41 28.71 -1.74
C GLU A 27 -20.29 28.31 -2.94
N GLY A 28 -19.83 27.34 -3.75
CA GLY A 28 -20.56 26.79 -4.90
C GLY A 28 -21.25 25.44 -4.62
N ALA A 29 -20.98 24.83 -3.48
CA ALA A 29 -21.45 23.49 -3.12
C ALA A 29 -22.68 23.55 -2.22
N ASP A 30 -23.63 22.63 -2.45
CA ASP A 30 -24.75 22.41 -1.52
C ASP A 30 -24.29 21.59 -0.31
N LEU A 31 -23.28 20.74 -0.48
CA LEU A 31 -22.69 19.90 0.56
C LEU A 31 -21.16 19.87 0.46
N GLN A 32 -20.50 20.10 1.59
CA GLN A 32 -19.07 19.81 1.72
C GLN A 32 -18.88 18.30 1.92
N ALA A 33 -18.39 17.59 0.89
CA ALA A 33 -18.28 16.14 0.92
C ALA A 33 -17.08 15.61 0.12
N ASP A 34 -16.57 14.45 0.55
CA ASP A 34 -15.55 13.73 -0.18
C ASP A 34 -16.19 12.87 -1.28
N ALA A 35 -15.71 13.02 -2.52
CA ALA A 35 -16.16 12.22 -3.66
C ALA A 35 -15.86 10.71 -3.51
N LEU A 36 -14.95 10.34 -2.59
CA LEU A 36 -14.62 8.95 -2.27
C LEU A 36 -15.52 8.35 -1.17
N LEU A 37 -16.31 9.18 -0.47
CA LEU A 37 -17.18 8.75 0.61
C LEU A 37 -18.43 9.64 0.67
N LEU A 38 -19.37 9.40 -0.25
CA LEU A 38 -20.56 10.22 -0.41
C LEU A 38 -21.56 9.96 0.75
N PRO A 39 -22.18 11.02 1.30
CA PRO A 39 -23.22 10.93 2.32
C PRO A 39 -24.60 10.59 1.72
N CYS A 40 -24.63 9.72 0.70
CA CYS A 40 -25.83 9.31 -0.02
C CYS A 40 -26.17 7.84 0.25
N ALA A 41 -27.45 7.50 0.28
CA ALA A 41 -27.89 6.11 0.39
C ALA A 41 -27.56 5.31 -0.88
N ASP A 42 -27.45 3.99 -0.75
CA ASP A 42 -27.29 3.07 -1.88
C ASP A 42 -28.44 3.24 -2.87
N GLY A 43 -28.14 3.23 -4.18
CA GLY A 43 -29.15 3.28 -5.24
C GLY A 43 -30.11 4.48 -5.17
N SER A 44 -29.65 5.63 -4.69
CA SER A 44 -30.48 6.83 -4.48
C SER A 44 -30.39 7.86 -5.60
N ALA A 45 -29.34 7.85 -6.42
CA ALA A 45 -29.09 8.81 -7.49
C ALA A 45 -29.37 8.23 -8.88
N GLU A 46 -29.96 9.04 -9.76
CA GLU A 46 -30.15 8.69 -11.18
C GLU A 46 -28.95 9.08 -12.05
N THR A 47 -28.16 10.08 -11.61
CA THR A 47 -26.99 10.55 -12.35
C THR A 47 -25.89 11.04 -11.41
N VAL A 48 -24.66 10.70 -11.75
CA VAL A 48 -23.43 11.23 -11.15
C VAL A 48 -22.59 11.86 -12.27
N GLU A 49 -22.20 13.11 -12.09
CA GLU A 49 -21.24 13.79 -12.95
C GLU A 49 -19.99 14.17 -12.16
N ALA A 50 -18.82 13.83 -12.70
CA ALA A 50 -17.51 14.20 -12.17
C ALA A 50 -16.69 14.86 -13.29
N ARG A 51 -16.60 16.20 -13.25
CA ARG A 51 -15.94 16.97 -14.33
C ARG A 51 -14.69 17.63 -13.79
N GLN A 52 -13.56 17.33 -14.41
CA GLN A 52 -12.24 17.77 -13.96
C GLN A 52 -12.01 17.42 -12.49
N LEU A 53 -12.14 16.12 -12.19
CA LEU A 53 -12.10 15.59 -10.83
C LEU A 53 -11.16 14.39 -10.69
N VAL A 54 -11.30 13.38 -11.55
CA VAL A 54 -10.58 12.10 -11.42
C VAL A 54 -9.06 12.27 -11.47
N GLU A 55 -8.56 13.24 -12.23
CA GLU A 55 -7.14 13.59 -12.30
C GLU A 55 -6.58 14.03 -10.94
N HIS A 56 -7.41 14.57 -10.06
CA HIS A 56 -7.06 14.97 -8.70
C HIS A 56 -7.14 13.83 -7.69
N LEU A 57 -7.89 12.76 -8.01
CA LEU A 57 -8.02 11.57 -7.15
C LEU A 57 -6.87 10.59 -7.35
N GLY A 58 -6.22 10.63 -8.51
CA GLY A 58 -5.18 9.67 -8.89
C GLY A 58 -5.76 8.32 -9.31
N TYR A 59 -4.89 7.35 -9.60
CA TYR A 59 -5.30 6.03 -10.09
C TYR A 59 -6.16 5.25 -9.07
N VAL A 60 -5.64 5.03 -7.86
CA VAL A 60 -6.33 4.30 -6.79
C VAL A 60 -7.59 5.03 -6.35
N GLY A 61 -7.49 6.34 -6.09
CA GLY A 61 -8.64 7.17 -5.71
C GLY A 61 -9.75 7.13 -6.76
N THR A 62 -9.44 7.12 -8.06
CA THR A 62 -10.46 7.01 -9.11
C THR A 62 -11.17 5.66 -9.08
N LEU A 63 -10.46 4.55 -8.90
CA LEU A 63 -11.11 3.23 -8.77
C LEU A 63 -12.06 3.18 -7.56
N TYR A 64 -11.66 3.75 -6.43
CA TYR A 64 -12.48 3.80 -5.21
C TYR A 64 -13.68 4.73 -5.38
N GLY A 65 -13.46 5.89 -6.00
CA GLY A 65 -14.53 6.82 -6.38
C GLY A 65 -15.54 6.15 -7.30
N LEU A 66 -15.10 5.45 -8.35
CA LEU A 66 -15.99 4.70 -9.24
C LEU A 66 -16.87 3.71 -8.48
N HIS A 67 -16.32 2.94 -7.54
CA HIS A 67 -17.11 2.02 -6.70
C HIS A 67 -18.13 2.76 -5.81
N GLU A 68 -17.75 3.89 -5.22
CA GLU A 68 -18.65 4.72 -4.42
C GLU A 68 -19.76 5.35 -5.27
N TRP A 69 -19.44 5.78 -6.49
CA TRP A 69 -20.42 6.34 -7.43
C TRP A 69 -21.37 5.26 -7.94
N ALA A 70 -20.86 4.06 -8.16
CA ALA A 70 -21.62 2.86 -8.45
C ALA A 70 -22.61 2.51 -7.31
N ARG A 71 -22.17 2.65 -6.05
CA ARG A 71 -23.00 2.40 -4.86
C ARG A 71 -24.23 3.31 -4.84
N VAL A 72 -24.04 4.61 -5.08
CA VAL A 72 -25.12 5.60 -4.96
C VAL A 72 -26.04 5.63 -6.17
N LEU A 73 -25.57 5.19 -7.34
CA LEU A 73 -26.39 5.14 -8.55
C LEU A 73 -27.42 4.00 -8.51
N THR A 74 -28.65 4.30 -8.93
CA THR A 74 -29.64 3.28 -9.26
C THR A 74 -29.13 2.39 -10.41
N PRO A 75 -29.51 1.10 -10.50
CA PRO A 75 -29.27 0.30 -11.70
C PRO A 75 -29.74 1.03 -12.96
N GLY A 76 -28.92 1.07 -14.01
CA GLY A 76 -29.16 1.86 -15.23
C GLY A 76 -28.93 3.37 -15.11
N GLY A 77 -28.58 3.87 -13.92
CA GLY A 77 -28.21 5.26 -13.67
C GLY A 77 -26.97 5.68 -14.48
N THR A 78 -26.86 6.96 -14.76
CA THR A 78 -25.81 7.50 -15.64
C THR A 78 -24.59 7.96 -14.83
N LEU A 79 -23.40 7.56 -15.26
CA LEU A 79 -22.14 8.16 -14.84
C LEU A 79 -21.55 8.93 -16.03
N LEU A 80 -21.11 10.17 -15.78
CA LEU A 80 -20.36 10.97 -16.75
C LEU A 80 -19.09 11.50 -16.08
N ILE A 81 -17.96 11.25 -16.73
CA ILE A 81 -16.65 11.74 -16.30
C ILE A 81 -16.05 12.60 -17.39
N GLU A 82 -15.53 13.77 -17.04
CA GLU A 82 -14.64 14.56 -17.90
C GLU A 82 -13.28 14.72 -17.23
N THR A 83 -12.21 14.48 -17.99
CA THR A 83 -10.84 14.58 -17.50
C THR A 83 -9.92 15.04 -18.63
N PRO A 84 -8.77 15.66 -18.32
CA PRO A 84 -7.71 15.86 -19.30
C PRO A 84 -7.35 14.55 -20.01
N ASP A 85 -7.23 14.59 -21.34
CA ASP A 85 -6.74 13.44 -22.12
C ASP A 85 -5.21 13.36 -22.01
N ARG A 86 -4.68 12.30 -21.41
CA ARG A 86 -3.23 12.12 -21.22
C ARG A 86 -2.45 12.22 -22.52
N THR A 87 -2.87 11.51 -23.55
CA THR A 87 -2.14 11.41 -24.83
C THR A 87 -2.13 12.74 -25.55
N ALA A 88 -3.30 13.38 -25.65
CA ALA A 88 -3.42 14.67 -26.33
C ALA A 88 -2.74 15.79 -25.54
N THR A 89 -2.83 15.79 -24.20
CA THR A 89 -2.16 16.76 -23.33
C THR A 89 -0.64 16.67 -23.44
N LEU A 90 -0.08 15.46 -23.37
CA LEU A 90 1.37 15.26 -23.56
C LEU A 90 1.82 15.68 -24.96
N ARG A 91 1.03 15.37 -25.99
CA ARG A 91 1.34 15.80 -27.36
C ARG A 91 1.36 17.32 -27.48
N ALA A 92 0.32 18.00 -26.99
CA ALA A 92 0.24 19.46 -27.02
C ALA A 92 1.41 20.13 -26.29
N ALA A 93 1.81 19.57 -25.13
CA ALA A 93 2.96 20.06 -24.37
C ALA A 93 4.28 19.95 -25.12
N LEU A 94 4.44 18.91 -25.96
CA LEU A 94 5.64 18.69 -26.76
C LEU A 94 5.65 19.50 -28.07
N THR A 95 4.48 19.80 -28.66
CA THR A 95 4.39 20.45 -29.98
C THR A 95 4.35 21.98 -29.90
N ASP A 96 3.64 22.54 -28.93
CA ASP A 96 3.24 23.96 -29.00
C ASP A 96 4.26 24.91 -28.37
N GLY A 97 5.31 24.39 -27.70
CA GLY A 97 6.43 25.15 -27.13
C GLY A 97 6.09 26.18 -26.03
N SER A 98 4.81 26.50 -25.85
CA SER A 98 4.30 27.40 -24.81
C SER A 98 4.04 26.62 -23.53
N ASP A 99 5.13 26.31 -22.82
CA ASP A 99 5.18 25.65 -21.51
C ASP A 99 4.15 26.24 -20.51
N ALA A 100 3.92 27.55 -20.54
CA ALA A 100 2.99 28.24 -19.64
C ALA A 100 1.51 27.80 -19.77
N ALA A 101 1.07 27.41 -20.96
CA ALA A 101 -0.34 27.03 -21.20
C ALA A 101 -0.58 25.54 -20.93
N ALA A 102 0.44 24.70 -21.15
CA ALA A 102 0.35 23.25 -20.95
C ALA A 102 0.55 22.83 -19.48
N ARG A 103 1.39 23.56 -18.72
CA ARG A 103 1.72 23.24 -17.32
C ARG A 103 0.49 23.02 -16.42
N PRO A 104 -0.52 23.92 -16.39
CA PRO A 104 -1.68 23.71 -15.53
C PRO A 104 -2.52 22.50 -15.94
N TRP A 105 -2.49 22.11 -17.22
CA TRP A 105 -3.23 20.95 -17.70
C TRP A 105 -2.49 19.63 -17.43
N LEU A 106 -1.15 19.67 -17.41
CA LEU A 106 -0.31 18.53 -17.06
C LEU A 106 -0.30 18.26 -15.55
N PHE A 107 -0.09 19.30 -14.75
CA PHE A 107 0.24 19.18 -13.33
C PHE A 107 -0.86 19.71 -12.40
N GLY A 108 -1.90 20.35 -12.95
CA GLY A 108 -2.86 21.10 -12.17
C GLY A 108 -2.26 22.39 -11.63
N THR A 109 -2.84 22.92 -10.54
CA THR A 109 -2.30 24.07 -9.82
C THR A 109 -1.87 23.69 -8.41
N GLU A 110 -1.01 24.50 -7.80
CA GLU A 110 -0.55 24.29 -6.41
C GLU A 110 -1.62 24.62 -5.36
N GLN A 111 -2.82 25.03 -5.79
CA GLN A 111 -3.94 25.22 -4.88
C GLN A 111 -4.37 23.87 -4.29
N ARG A 112 -4.84 23.91 -3.04
CA ARG A 112 -5.27 22.72 -2.32
C ARG A 112 -6.30 21.93 -3.13
N GLY A 113 -5.98 20.65 -3.41
CA GLY A 113 -6.87 19.75 -4.15
C GLY A 113 -6.88 19.94 -5.67
N GLN A 114 -6.10 20.88 -6.22
CA GLN A 114 -6.09 21.19 -7.65
C GLN A 114 -4.89 20.60 -8.39
N GLY A 115 -3.96 19.92 -7.69
CA GLY A 115 -2.85 19.22 -8.31
C GLY A 115 -3.35 17.99 -9.09
N HIS A 116 -2.85 17.79 -10.30
CA HIS A 116 -3.11 16.56 -11.06
C HIS A 116 -2.17 15.48 -10.56
N ARG A 117 -2.75 14.40 -10.05
CA ARG A 117 -2.04 13.23 -9.55
C ARG A 117 -1.84 12.17 -10.62
N TYR A 118 -2.74 12.17 -11.60
CA TYR A 118 -2.75 11.21 -12.69
C TYR A 118 -3.46 11.78 -13.90
N LEU A 119 -3.05 11.37 -15.10
CA LEU A 119 -3.73 11.68 -16.35
C LEU A 119 -4.20 10.37 -16.98
N PHE A 120 -5.43 10.37 -17.49
CA PHE A 120 -6.07 9.15 -18.02
C PHE A 120 -6.06 9.13 -19.54
N THR A 121 -5.96 7.93 -20.11
CA THR A 121 -6.45 7.69 -21.48
C THR A 121 -7.89 7.18 -21.42
N GLY A 122 -8.63 7.36 -22.51
CA GLY A 122 -9.99 6.87 -22.65
C GLY A 122 -10.13 5.38 -22.36
N ASP A 123 -9.26 4.56 -22.94
CA ASP A 123 -9.27 3.10 -22.75
C ASP A 123 -9.00 2.68 -21.31
N GLU A 124 -8.13 3.40 -20.61
CA GLU A 124 -7.81 3.12 -19.21
C GLU A 124 -8.99 3.42 -18.30
N LEU A 125 -9.59 4.61 -18.46
CA LEU A 125 -10.77 5.01 -17.69
C LEU A 125 -11.97 4.09 -17.98
N ALA A 126 -12.15 3.66 -19.24
CA ALA A 126 -13.17 2.70 -19.62
C ALA A 126 -12.97 1.34 -18.95
N ARG A 127 -11.74 0.80 -18.92
CA ARG A 127 -11.45 -0.45 -18.20
C ARG A 127 -11.74 -0.33 -16.71
N MET A 128 -11.33 0.77 -16.07
CA MET A 128 -11.60 1.00 -14.65
C MET A 128 -13.11 1.10 -14.36
N ALA A 129 -13.87 1.80 -15.21
CA ALA A 129 -15.32 1.89 -15.09
C ALA A 129 -15.97 0.51 -15.21
N THR A 130 -15.55 -0.31 -16.18
CA THR A 130 -16.04 -1.70 -16.33
C THR A 130 -15.73 -2.54 -15.09
N GLN A 131 -14.50 -2.43 -14.54
CA GLN A 131 -14.11 -3.12 -13.31
C GLN A 131 -14.97 -2.72 -12.09
N ALA A 132 -15.44 -1.47 -12.05
CA ALA A 132 -16.33 -0.98 -11.00
C ALA A 132 -17.82 -1.30 -11.23
N GLY A 133 -18.16 -2.08 -12.26
CA GLY A 133 -19.52 -2.49 -12.57
C GLY A 133 -20.32 -1.45 -13.35
N PHE A 134 -19.67 -0.76 -14.27
CA PHE A 134 -20.33 0.08 -15.27
C PHE A 134 -20.28 -0.55 -16.66
N GLU A 135 -21.31 -0.30 -17.46
CA GLU A 135 -21.31 -0.53 -18.90
C GLU A 135 -20.93 0.78 -19.60
N VAL A 136 -19.78 0.81 -20.27
CA VAL A 136 -19.31 2.00 -20.97
C VAL A 136 -20.14 2.22 -22.24
N VAL A 137 -20.75 3.40 -22.35
CA VAL A 137 -21.58 3.79 -23.50
C VAL A 137 -20.75 4.49 -24.57
N SER A 138 -19.92 5.47 -24.16
CA SER A 138 -19.06 6.19 -25.09
C SER A 138 -17.83 6.76 -24.39
N VAL A 139 -16.77 6.93 -25.18
CA VAL A 139 -15.58 7.71 -24.84
C VAL A 139 -15.35 8.68 -26.00
N GLU A 140 -15.44 9.96 -25.73
CA GLU A 140 -15.50 11.02 -26.74
C GLU A 140 -14.44 12.09 -26.47
N ASP A 141 -13.82 12.62 -27.52
CA ASP A 141 -13.08 13.87 -27.44
C ASP A 141 -14.08 15.04 -27.38
N VAL A 142 -14.05 15.79 -26.28
CA VAL A 142 -14.91 16.96 -26.05
C VAL A 142 -14.10 18.26 -25.93
N THR A 143 -12.87 18.25 -26.46
CA THR A 143 -11.95 19.37 -26.43
C THR A 143 -12.59 20.63 -27.03
N ARG A 144 -12.77 21.65 -26.20
CA ARG A 144 -13.30 22.96 -26.62
C ARG A 144 -12.20 23.96 -26.94
N ARG A 145 -11.02 23.79 -26.35
CA ARG A 145 -9.84 24.64 -26.53
C ARG A 145 -8.67 23.73 -26.84
N PRO A 146 -7.92 23.95 -27.93
CA PRO A 146 -6.79 23.09 -28.28
C PRO A 146 -5.76 22.91 -27.15
N ALA A 147 -5.54 23.96 -26.35
CA ALA A 147 -4.63 23.92 -25.20
C ALA A 147 -5.14 23.04 -24.03
N HIS A 148 -6.43 22.69 -24.01
CA HIS A 148 -7.07 21.93 -22.93
C HIS A 148 -7.71 20.64 -23.46
N PRO A 149 -6.92 19.68 -23.96
CA PRO A 149 -7.47 18.42 -24.47
C PRO A 149 -8.26 17.70 -23.38
N THR A 150 -9.51 17.35 -23.69
CA THR A 150 -10.45 16.81 -22.72
C THR A 150 -11.20 15.63 -23.33
N LEU A 151 -11.21 14.50 -22.62
CA LEU A 151 -12.07 13.38 -22.97
C LEU A 151 -13.27 13.32 -22.02
N ARG A 152 -14.37 12.77 -22.53
CA ARG A 152 -15.55 12.45 -21.76
C ARG A 152 -15.84 10.96 -21.85
N LEU A 153 -16.03 10.31 -20.70
CA LEU A 153 -16.59 8.98 -20.61
C LEU A 153 -18.04 9.07 -20.15
N THR A 154 -18.94 8.39 -20.86
CA THR A 154 -20.33 8.16 -20.42
C THR A 154 -20.53 6.67 -20.20
N ALA A 155 -21.09 6.30 -19.05
CA ALA A 155 -21.36 4.92 -18.70
C ALA A 155 -22.70 4.76 -17.96
N ARG A 156 -23.19 3.54 -17.91
CA ARG A 156 -24.41 3.15 -17.21
C ARG A 156 -24.09 2.19 -16.08
N ARG A 157 -24.73 2.36 -14.93
CA ARG A 157 -24.60 1.43 -13.82
C ARG A 157 -25.16 0.06 -14.24
N ALA A 158 -24.32 -0.96 -14.33
CA ALA A 158 -24.74 -2.31 -14.68
C ALA A 158 -25.50 -2.97 -13.51
N ALA A 159 -26.08 -4.15 -13.76
CA ALA A 159 -26.59 -4.99 -12.69
C ALA A 159 -25.44 -5.49 -11.79
N ASP A 160 -25.66 -5.53 -10.48
CA ASP A 160 -24.66 -6.03 -9.53
C ASP A 160 -24.45 -7.54 -9.71
N THR A 161 -23.18 -7.93 -9.73
CA THR A 161 -22.76 -9.30 -9.38
C THR A 161 -22.37 -9.35 -7.89
N PRO A 162 -22.33 -10.53 -7.26
CA PRO A 162 -21.81 -10.67 -5.89
C PRO A 162 -20.41 -10.08 -5.73
N ALA A 163 -19.53 -10.28 -6.72
CA ALA A 163 -18.17 -9.74 -6.74
C ALA A 163 -18.15 -8.20 -6.74
N ILE A 164 -18.95 -7.55 -7.60
CA ILE A 164 -19.02 -6.08 -7.67
C ILE A 164 -19.60 -5.51 -6.37
N ARG A 165 -20.68 -6.10 -5.84
CA ARG A 165 -21.28 -5.68 -4.57
C ARG A 165 -20.29 -5.78 -3.41
N PHE A 166 -19.51 -6.86 -3.40
CA PHE A 166 -18.44 -7.06 -2.43
C PHE A 166 -17.35 -5.99 -2.54
N LEU A 167 -16.81 -5.74 -3.74
CA LEU A 167 -15.75 -4.73 -3.94
C LEU A 167 -16.20 -3.32 -3.56
N VAL A 168 -17.45 -2.95 -3.91
CA VAL A 168 -18.04 -1.66 -3.51
C VAL A 168 -18.06 -1.51 -1.99
N ARG A 169 -18.53 -2.53 -1.27
CA ARG A 169 -18.57 -2.50 0.20
C ARG A 169 -17.18 -2.53 0.81
N LEU A 170 -16.26 -3.32 0.25
CA LEU A 170 -14.90 -3.49 0.73
C LEU A 170 -14.10 -2.20 0.65
N HIS A 171 -14.12 -1.53 -0.50
CA HIS A 171 -13.42 -0.26 -0.68
C HIS A 171 -13.97 0.83 0.26
N ARG A 172 -15.29 0.88 0.46
CA ARG A 172 -15.88 1.76 1.47
C ARG A 172 -15.44 1.39 2.90
N ALA A 173 -15.39 0.09 3.23
CA ALA A 173 -14.93 -0.40 4.53
C ALA A 173 -13.46 -0.03 4.77
N PHE A 174 -12.58 -0.10 3.77
CA PHE A 174 -11.19 0.32 3.91
C PHE A 174 -11.04 1.81 4.22
N ILE A 175 -11.79 2.68 3.54
CA ILE A 175 -11.78 4.12 3.81
C ILE A 175 -12.30 4.40 5.22
N THR A 176 -13.47 3.85 5.56
CA THR A 176 -14.16 4.15 6.83
C THR A 176 -13.47 3.57 8.06
N SER A 177 -12.77 2.44 7.92
CA SER A 177 -11.97 1.84 8.98
C SER A 177 -10.56 2.43 9.09
N GLY A 178 -10.15 3.28 8.14
CA GLY A 178 -8.79 3.83 8.07
C GLY A 178 -7.72 2.78 7.76
N VAL A 179 -8.08 1.71 7.04
CA VAL A 179 -7.12 0.73 6.50
C VAL A 179 -6.40 1.31 5.28
N LEU A 180 -7.08 2.16 4.50
CA LEU A 180 -6.49 2.78 3.32
C LEU A 180 -6.94 4.24 3.15
N ASP A 181 -5.93 5.10 3.02
CA ASP A 181 -5.90 6.39 2.30
C ASP A 181 -5.92 6.24 0.76
N PRO A 182 -7.01 6.27 -0.03
CA PRO A 182 -6.89 6.14 -1.50
C PRO A 182 -6.13 7.30 -2.16
N THR A 183 -6.03 8.43 -1.44
CA THR A 183 -5.24 9.61 -1.81
C THR A 183 -3.86 9.63 -1.13
N ASP A 184 -3.49 8.59 -0.41
CA ASP A 184 -2.14 8.37 0.14
C ASP A 184 -1.82 6.88 0.14
N ALA A 185 -1.76 6.31 -1.07
CA ALA A 185 -1.64 4.87 -1.24
C ALA A 185 -0.33 4.34 -0.64
N PRO A 186 -0.38 3.31 0.22
CA PRO A 186 0.78 2.77 0.89
C PRO A 186 1.67 1.99 -0.09
N PRO A 187 2.95 1.72 0.28
CA PRO A 187 3.88 0.96 -0.57
C PRO A 187 3.41 -0.47 -0.88
N TYR A 188 2.42 -0.99 -0.14
CA TYR A 188 1.86 -2.33 -0.28
C TYR A 188 0.54 -2.39 -1.06
N MET A 189 0.18 -1.33 -1.79
CA MET A 189 -1.09 -1.25 -2.55
C MET A 189 -1.30 -2.46 -3.49
N ALA A 190 -0.26 -2.90 -4.20
CA ALA A 190 -0.36 -4.04 -5.12
C ALA A 190 -0.75 -5.36 -4.41
N ALA A 191 -0.25 -5.57 -3.19
CA ALA A 191 -0.63 -6.72 -2.38
C ALA A 191 -2.12 -6.63 -1.97
N LEU A 192 -2.59 -5.44 -1.62
CA LEU A 192 -3.99 -5.20 -1.27
C LEU A 192 -4.93 -5.42 -2.47
N GLU A 193 -4.56 -4.98 -3.66
CA GLU A 193 -5.32 -5.23 -4.91
C GLU A 193 -5.42 -6.73 -5.21
N THR A 194 -4.32 -7.45 -5.05
CA THR A 194 -4.29 -8.92 -5.22
C THR A 194 -5.22 -9.62 -4.22
N ILE A 195 -5.26 -9.16 -2.98
CA ILE A 195 -6.21 -9.67 -1.96
C ILE A 195 -7.65 -9.40 -2.41
N CYS A 196 -7.96 -8.19 -2.87
CA CYS A 196 -9.30 -7.81 -3.32
C CYS A 196 -9.75 -8.69 -4.50
N GLU A 197 -8.90 -8.89 -5.50
CA GLU A 197 -9.21 -9.72 -6.69
C GLU A 197 -9.41 -11.20 -6.34
N ARG A 198 -8.64 -11.73 -5.38
CA ARG A 198 -8.82 -13.12 -4.91
C ARG A 198 -10.07 -13.25 -4.07
N ALA A 199 -10.33 -12.30 -3.17
CA ALA A 199 -11.52 -12.30 -2.33
C ALA A 199 -12.80 -12.14 -3.15
N SER A 200 -12.80 -11.29 -4.19
CA SER A 200 -13.97 -11.08 -5.06
C SER A 200 -14.39 -12.35 -5.81
N ARG A 201 -13.44 -13.24 -6.12
CA ARG A 201 -13.74 -14.56 -6.70
C ARG A 201 -14.29 -15.54 -5.66
N LEU A 202 -13.75 -15.54 -4.45
CA LEU A 202 -14.19 -16.43 -3.38
C LEU A 202 -15.62 -16.15 -2.91
N VAL A 203 -16.04 -14.88 -2.88
CA VAL A 203 -17.41 -14.52 -2.43
C VAL A 203 -18.53 -14.99 -3.37
N GLU A 204 -18.20 -15.48 -4.57
CA GLU A 204 -19.18 -16.07 -5.48
C GLU A 204 -19.69 -17.44 -5.01
N THR A 205 -18.97 -18.11 -4.09
CA THR A 205 -19.34 -19.41 -3.54
C THR A 205 -19.45 -19.37 -2.00
N PRO A 206 -20.57 -18.88 -1.44
CA PRO A 206 -20.75 -18.78 0.00
C PRO A 206 -20.69 -20.14 0.71
N GLY A 207 -20.01 -20.19 1.86
CA GLY A 207 -19.86 -21.41 2.65
C GLY A 207 -18.93 -21.22 3.85
N ALA A 208 -18.95 -22.18 4.78
CA ALA A 208 -18.10 -22.15 5.97
C ALA A 208 -16.60 -22.21 5.60
N ASP A 209 -16.23 -23.09 4.66
CA ASP A 209 -14.85 -23.19 4.17
C ASP A 209 -14.39 -21.90 3.48
N THR A 210 -15.26 -21.27 2.70
CA THR A 210 -15.00 -19.98 2.04
C THR A 210 -14.73 -18.87 3.06
N LEU A 211 -15.46 -18.84 4.19
CA LEU A 211 -15.20 -17.87 5.27
C LEU A 211 -13.80 -18.04 5.87
N ALA A 212 -13.38 -19.28 6.14
CA ALA A 212 -12.04 -19.56 6.63
C ALA A 212 -10.95 -19.19 5.60
N GLN A 213 -11.19 -19.45 4.31
CA GLN A 213 -10.30 -19.05 3.22
C GLN A 213 -10.16 -17.53 3.10
N LEU A 214 -11.27 -16.79 3.15
CA LEU A 214 -11.30 -15.32 3.09
C LEU A 214 -10.54 -14.69 4.27
N ALA A 215 -10.77 -15.20 5.48
CA ALA A 215 -10.07 -14.75 6.68
C ALA A 215 -8.57 -15.07 6.59
N SER A 216 -8.20 -16.29 6.18
CA SER A 216 -6.79 -16.70 6.06
C SER A 216 -6.04 -15.92 4.98
N LEU A 217 -6.68 -15.64 3.85
CA LEU A 217 -6.13 -14.88 2.72
C LEU A 217 -5.65 -13.50 3.16
N SER A 218 -6.37 -12.85 4.07
CA SER A 218 -6.18 -11.44 4.43
C SER A 218 -5.54 -11.24 5.80
N ALA A 219 -5.88 -12.05 6.80
CA ALA A 219 -5.32 -11.96 8.15
C ALA A 219 -3.81 -12.21 8.18
N ARG A 220 -3.28 -12.95 7.20
CA ARG A 220 -1.83 -13.16 7.02
C ARG A 220 -1.06 -11.87 6.69
N TYR A 221 -1.75 -10.83 6.26
CA TYR A 221 -1.21 -9.49 6.05
C TYR A 221 -1.67 -8.55 7.17
N SER A 222 -2.98 -8.51 7.42
CA SER A 222 -3.58 -7.64 8.43
C SER A 222 -4.97 -8.15 8.87
N PRO A 223 -5.20 -8.40 10.17
CA PRO A 223 -6.53 -8.75 10.67
C PRO A 223 -7.59 -7.66 10.40
N ARG A 224 -7.19 -6.38 10.33
CA ARG A 224 -8.10 -5.29 9.93
C ARG A 224 -8.62 -5.45 8.51
N VAL A 225 -7.77 -5.86 7.57
CA VAL A 225 -8.20 -6.15 6.19
C VAL A 225 -9.17 -7.33 6.18
N ALA A 226 -8.89 -8.37 6.97
CA ALA A 226 -9.81 -9.51 7.11
C ALA A 226 -11.17 -9.10 7.68
N ALA A 227 -11.19 -8.21 8.67
CA ALA A 227 -12.43 -7.68 9.23
C ALA A 227 -13.25 -6.92 8.17
N CYS A 228 -12.62 -6.06 7.37
CA CYS A 228 -13.30 -5.36 6.27
C CYS A 228 -13.85 -6.31 5.21
N ILE A 229 -13.13 -7.38 4.86
CA ILE A 229 -13.62 -8.42 3.94
C ILE A 229 -14.88 -9.10 4.50
N LEU A 230 -14.85 -9.48 5.78
CA LEU A 230 -15.99 -10.14 6.42
C LEU A 230 -17.19 -9.20 6.64
N GLU A 231 -16.97 -7.90 6.73
CA GLU A 231 -18.02 -6.88 6.75
C GLU A 231 -18.63 -6.67 5.36
N ALA A 232 -17.79 -6.73 4.32
CA ALA A 232 -18.17 -6.46 2.93
C ALA A 232 -18.91 -7.60 2.23
N LEU A 233 -19.07 -8.76 2.87
CA LEU A 233 -19.70 -9.94 2.27
C LEU A 233 -21.04 -9.58 1.59
N PRO A 234 -21.25 -10.03 0.35
CA PRO A 234 -22.51 -9.82 -0.35
C PRO A 234 -23.60 -10.68 0.29
N ASP A 235 -24.84 -10.23 0.25
CA ASP A 235 -26.03 -11.00 0.62
C ASP A 235 -25.93 -11.77 1.96
N PRO A 236 -26.10 -11.09 3.12
CA PRO A 236 -25.85 -11.67 4.44
C PRO A 236 -26.56 -13.01 4.74
N ALA A 237 -27.73 -13.25 4.12
CA ALA A 237 -28.49 -14.49 4.28
C ALA A 237 -27.85 -15.72 3.61
N ALA A 238 -26.91 -15.52 2.68
CA ALA A 238 -26.22 -16.60 1.98
C ALA A 238 -25.08 -17.23 2.81
N TRP A 239 -24.68 -16.59 3.92
CA TRP A 239 -23.52 -16.99 4.71
C TRP A 239 -23.95 -17.70 6.01
N PRO A 240 -23.28 -18.82 6.40
CA PRO A 240 -23.57 -19.49 7.67
C PRO A 240 -23.30 -18.57 8.87
N ALA A 241 -24.36 -18.11 9.54
CA ALA A 241 -24.26 -17.08 10.58
C ALA A 241 -23.39 -17.48 11.78
N ALA A 242 -23.43 -18.76 12.19
CA ALA A 242 -22.63 -19.27 13.30
C ALA A 242 -21.12 -19.28 12.97
N ASP A 243 -20.76 -19.76 11.78
CA ASP A 243 -19.36 -19.77 11.31
C ASP A 243 -18.84 -18.35 11.10
N LEU A 244 -19.64 -17.46 10.51
CA LEU A 244 -19.29 -16.06 10.33
C LEU A 244 -19.02 -15.36 11.68
N ALA A 245 -19.88 -15.59 12.68
CA ALA A 245 -19.69 -15.04 14.02
C ALA A 245 -18.41 -15.59 14.69
N ARG A 246 -18.13 -16.89 14.52
CA ARG A 246 -16.90 -17.52 15.01
C ARG A 246 -15.65 -16.91 14.35
N ILE A 247 -15.62 -16.85 13.02
CA ILE A 247 -14.47 -16.33 12.27
C ILE A 247 -14.22 -14.84 12.59
N ARG A 248 -15.28 -14.02 12.71
CA ARG A 248 -15.13 -12.61 13.13
C ARG A 248 -14.48 -12.48 14.51
N ARG A 249 -14.84 -13.35 15.46
CA ARG A 249 -14.20 -13.37 16.79
C ARG A 249 -12.72 -13.70 16.68
N LEU A 250 -12.38 -14.75 15.94
CA LEU A 250 -10.98 -15.17 15.75
C LEU A 250 -10.14 -14.09 15.07
N VAL A 251 -10.69 -13.39 14.08
CA VAL A 251 -10.03 -12.23 13.44
C VAL A 251 -9.83 -11.09 14.44
N ALA A 252 -10.82 -10.80 15.30
CA ALA A 252 -10.69 -9.80 16.34
C ALA A 252 -9.63 -10.18 17.39
N ASP A 253 -9.52 -11.46 17.74
CA ASP A 253 -8.48 -11.97 18.64
C ASP A 253 -7.08 -11.77 18.01
N LEU A 254 -6.90 -12.07 16.73
CA LEU A 254 -5.64 -11.81 16.01
C LEU A 254 -5.26 -10.31 16.01
N GLU A 255 -6.23 -9.41 15.90
CA GLU A 255 -5.99 -7.96 16.00
C GLU A 255 -5.52 -7.57 17.41
N GLN A 256 -6.19 -8.09 18.45
CA GLN A 256 -5.81 -7.85 19.86
C GLN A 256 -4.41 -8.38 20.19
N GLU A 257 -4.05 -9.52 19.61
CA GLU A 257 -2.73 -10.14 19.70
C GLU A 257 -1.66 -9.41 18.88
N ARG A 258 -2.03 -8.35 18.13
CA ARG A 258 -1.14 -7.63 17.21
C ARG A 258 -0.46 -8.56 16.23
N PHE A 259 -1.24 -9.41 15.57
CA PHE A 259 -0.72 -10.47 14.71
C PHE A 259 0.30 -9.99 13.64
N PRO A 260 0.14 -8.84 12.95
CA PRO A 260 1.17 -8.34 12.03
C PRO A 260 2.53 -8.08 12.70
N ALA A 261 2.54 -7.61 13.95
CA ALA A 261 3.76 -7.44 14.74
C ALA A 261 4.38 -8.80 15.10
N ARG A 262 3.56 -9.80 15.42
CA ARG A 262 4.04 -11.17 15.68
C ARG A 262 4.68 -11.77 14.43
N LEU A 263 4.07 -11.58 13.26
CA LEU A 263 4.65 -11.98 11.97
C LEU A 263 5.97 -11.25 11.68
N ALA A 264 6.02 -9.95 11.94
CA ALA A 264 7.24 -9.15 11.80
C ALA A 264 8.36 -9.62 12.74
N CYS A 265 8.04 -9.94 14.00
CA CYS A 265 8.96 -10.52 14.96
C CYS A 265 9.47 -11.87 14.48
N ARG A 266 8.57 -12.75 14.03
CA ARG A 266 8.95 -14.06 13.49
C ARG A 266 9.92 -13.90 12.33
N TRP A 267 9.57 -13.07 11.35
CA TRP A 267 10.45 -12.77 10.22
C TRP A 267 11.80 -12.22 10.66
N ARG A 268 11.81 -11.21 11.55
CA ARG A 268 13.02 -10.53 12.02
C ARG A 268 14.01 -11.50 12.66
N THR A 269 13.51 -12.37 13.54
CA THR A 269 14.30 -13.32 14.34
C THR A 269 14.70 -14.60 13.61
N LEU A 270 14.07 -14.94 12.49
CA LEU A 270 14.46 -16.11 11.71
C LEU A 270 15.93 -15.98 11.26
N PRO A 271 16.76 -17.03 11.42
CA PRO A 271 18.10 -17.05 10.88
C PRO A 271 18.05 -16.92 9.36
N LYS A 272 18.68 -15.87 8.83
CA LYS A 272 18.73 -15.56 7.39
C LYS A 272 20.19 -15.40 6.99
N LEU A 273 20.64 -16.19 6.02
CA LEU A 273 21.91 -15.93 5.35
C LEU A 273 21.68 -14.93 4.20
N PRO A 274 22.68 -14.11 3.85
CA PRO A 274 22.59 -13.26 2.66
C PRO A 274 22.22 -14.08 1.42
N GLY A 275 21.26 -13.60 0.63
CA GLY A 275 20.78 -14.31 -0.57
C GLY A 275 19.85 -15.51 -0.30
N THR A 276 19.51 -15.83 0.95
CA THR A 276 18.52 -16.88 1.29
C THR A 276 17.17 -16.31 1.73
N ALA A 277 16.96 -14.99 1.61
CA ALA A 277 15.75 -14.32 2.04
C ALA A 277 14.50 -14.93 1.39
N ASP A 278 14.55 -15.23 0.10
CA ASP A 278 13.39 -15.75 -0.64
C ASP A 278 12.95 -17.14 -0.20
N ALA A 279 13.91 -18.05 -0.03
CA ALA A 279 13.61 -19.39 0.48
C ALA A 279 13.06 -19.34 1.90
N THR A 280 13.61 -18.46 2.75
CA THR A 280 13.16 -18.28 4.14
C THR A 280 11.75 -17.70 4.20
N TRP A 281 11.45 -16.72 3.33
CA TRP A 281 10.12 -16.14 3.23
C TRP A 281 9.07 -17.17 2.82
N ALA A 282 9.37 -17.99 1.81
CA ALA A 282 8.46 -19.04 1.36
C ALA A 282 8.16 -20.07 2.46
N LEU A 283 9.13 -20.37 3.33
CA LEU A 283 8.91 -21.22 4.51
C LEU A 283 8.03 -20.52 5.55
N LEU A 284 8.29 -19.23 5.83
CA LEU A 284 7.45 -18.45 6.74
C LEU A 284 6.01 -18.36 6.22
N GLU A 285 5.79 -18.16 4.93
CA GLU A 285 4.43 -18.16 4.36
C GLU A 285 3.69 -19.48 4.58
N ARG A 286 4.39 -20.62 4.59
CA ARG A 286 3.80 -21.93 4.91
C ARG A 286 3.51 -22.06 6.40
N GLU A 287 4.42 -21.64 7.27
CA GLU A 287 4.20 -21.58 8.72
C GLU A 287 2.96 -20.74 9.06
N ILE A 288 2.83 -19.57 8.44
CA ILE A 288 1.67 -18.68 8.61
C ILE A 288 0.37 -19.36 8.14
N SER A 289 0.39 -20.05 7.00
CA SER A 289 -0.78 -20.80 6.53
C SER A 289 -1.21 -21.87 7.53
N LEU A 290 -0.26 -22.63 8.09
CA LEU A 290 -0.55 -23.67 9.07
C LEU A 290 -1.05 -23.08 10.39
N TYR A 291 -0.46 -21.98 10.87
CA TYR A 291 -0.92 -21.28 12.06
C TYR A 291 -2.37 -20.78 11.88
N LEU A 292 -2.68 -20.13 10.76
CA LEU A 292 -4.04 -19.64 10.49
C LEU A 292 -5.04 -20.78 10.30
N ALA A 293 -4.64 -21.89 9.68
CA ALA A 293 -5.45 -23.10 9.60
C ALA A 293 -5.77 -23.66 11.00
N ALA A 294 -4.77 -23.76 11.88
CA ALA A 294 -4.95 -24.18 13.27
C ALA A 294 -5.95 -23.29 14.02
N ARG A 295 -5.91 -21.98 13.76
CA ARG A 295 -6.82 -20.99 14.38
C ARG A 295 -8.25 -21.06 13.84
N PHE A 296 -8.43 -21.15 12.53
CA PHE A 296 -9.76 -21.09 11.90
C PHE A 296 -10.46 -22.44 11.78
N CYS A 297 -9.69 -23.53 11.76
CA CYS A 297 -10.14 -24.92 11.63
C CYS A 297 -9.58 -25.77 12.79
N PRO A 298 -10.09 -25.62 14.03
CA PRO A 298 -9.57 -26.35 15.18
C PRO A 298 -9.83 -27.85 15.06
N GLY A 299 -8.90 -28.67 15.57
CA GLY A 299 -9.02 -30.14 15.60
C GLY A 299 -8.23 -30.89 14.51
N GLU A 300 -7.43 -30.20 13.70
CA GLU A 300 -6.58 -30.81 12.66
C GLU A 300 -5.19 -31.29 13.17
N GLY A 301 -4.93 -31.22 14.48
CA GLY A 301 -3.66 -31.66 15.06
C GLY A 301 -2.48 -30.73 14.78
N LEU A 302 -2.74 -29.42 14.74
CA LEU A 302 -1.75 -28.35 14.50
C LEU A 302 -1.39 -27.58 15.78
N ASP A 303 -1.66 -28.15 16.96
CA ASP A 303 -1.43 -27.51 18.26
C ASP A 303 0.06 -27.21 18.50
N ASP A 304 0.95 -28.06 17.97
CA ASP A 304 2.39 -27.88 18.02
C ASP A 304 2.86 -26.68 17.18
N VAL A 305 2.28 -26.49 15.99
CA VAL A 305 2.52 -25.32 15.13
C VAL A 305 2.10 -24.04 15.84
N GLN A 306 0.92 -24.04 16.46
CA GLN A 306 0.43 -22.88 17.19
C GLN A 306 1.34 -22.56 18.38
N ALA A 307 1.64 -23.54 19.23
CA ALA A 307 2.50 -23.35 20.40
C ALA A 307 3.92 -22.89 20.01
N GLY A 308 4.46 -23.43 18.92
CA GLY A 308 5.78 -23.04 18.40
C GLY A 308 5.82 -21.59 17.93
N PHE A 309 4.82 -21.16 17.16
CA PHE A 309 4.70 -19.76 16.73
C PHE A 309 4.47 -18.82 17.92
N ASP A 310 3.63 -19.21 18.88
CA ASP A 310 3.36 -18.46 20.11
C ASP A 310 4.62 -18.23 20.92
N ALA A 311 5.39 -19.27 21.17
CA ALA A 311 6.67 -19.15 21.87
C ALA A 311 7.68 -18.28 21.10
N ALA A 312 7.77 -18.44 19.77
CA ALA A 312 8.71 -17.69 18.95
C ALA A 312 8.39 -16.19 18.79
N THR A 313 7.18 -15.77 19.16
CA THR A 313 6.69 -14.39 18.97
C THR A 313 6.23 -13.74 20.27
N ALA A 314 6.60 -14.31 21.42
CA ALA A 314 6.27 -13.78 22.74
C ALA A 314 6.94 -12.43 23.03
N ASP A 315 8.19 -12.25 22.56
CA ASP A 315 9.01 -11.08 22.86
C ASP A 315 9.10 -10.11 21.66
N LEU A 316 8.12 -9.21 21.57
CA LEU A 316 8.05 -8.22 20.49
C LEU A 316 8.99 -7.04 20.74
N ALA A 317 9.79 -6.68 19.72
CA ALA A 317 10.57 -5.45 19.72
C ALA A 317 9.68 -4.24 19.37
N PRO A 318 10.06 -3.01 19.80
CA PRO A 318 9.31 -1.81 19.44
C PRO A 318 9.15 -1.58 17.92
N SER A 319 10.09 -2.07 17.10
CA SER A 319 9.99 -2.01 15.64
C SER A 319 8.93 -2.97 15.08
N ASP A 320 8.71 -4.12 15.72
CA ASP A 320 7.67 -5.07 15.29
C ASP A 320 6.28 -4.46 15.48
N LEU A 321 6.09 -3.74 16.59
CA LEU A 321 4.82 -3.09 16.93
C LEU A 321 4.42 -1.97 15.96
N ALA A 322 5.35 -1.51 15.13
CA ALA A 322 5.09 -0.51 14.09
C ALA A 322 4.64 -1.13 12.76
N VAL A 323 4.58 -2.47 12.65
CA VAL A 323 4.06 -3.17 11.49
C VAL A 323 2.57 -3.44 11.69
N ASP A 324 1.74 -2.85 10.84
CA ASP A 324 0.28 -3.00 10.79
C ASP A 324 -0.20 -3.78 9.56
N PHE A 325 0.65 -3.89 8.54
CA PHE A 325 0.48 -4.71 7.34
C PHE A 325 1.76 -5.50 7.05
N PHE A 326 1.69 -6.82 7.13
CA PHE A 326 2.83 -7.72 6.96
C PHE A 326 3.03 -8.09 5.48
N CYS A 327 3.91 -7.37 4.78
CA CYS A 327 4.39 -7.74 3.44
C CYS A 327 5.84 -7.28 3.24
N ARG A 328 6.51 -7.79 2.18
CA ARG A 328 7.92 -7.50 1.94
C ARG A 328 8.19 -6.01 1.75
N GLU A 329 7.36 -5.33 0.99
CA GLU A 329 7.50 -3.89 0.70
C GLU A 329 7.46 -3.06 1.99
N ALA A 330 6.51 -3.38 2.88
CA ALA A 330 6.38 -2.71 4.17
C ALA A 330 7.58 -3.01 5.09
N LEU A 331 8.08 -4.24 5.11
CA LEU A 331 9.24 -4.63 5.93
C LEU A 331 10.55 -4.03 5.39
N THR A 332 10.72 -3.92 4.08
CA THR A 332 11.86 -3.23 3.47
C THR A 332 11.82 -1.73 3.75
N ASP A 333 10.65 -1.09 3.68
CA ASP A 333 10.49 0.31 4.12
C ASP A 333 10.85 0.49 5.60
N MET A 334 10.37 -0.42 6.47
CA MET A 334 10.74 -0.44 7.89
C MET A 334 12.26 -0.56 8.08
N ALA A 335 12.91 -1.47 7.35
CA ALA A 335 14.35 -1.66 7.40
C ALA A 335 15.11 -0.39 6.99
N ARG A 336 14.67 0.30 5.93
CA ARG A 336 15.23 1.60 5.52
C ARG A 336 15.07 2.68 6.60
N ARG A 337 13.91 2.76 7.25
CA ARG A 337 13.69 3.68 8.37
C ARG A 337 14.59 3.38 9.57
N LEU A 338 14.81 2.11 9.89
CA LEU A 338 15.73 1.69 10.94
C LEU A 338 17.17 2.03 10.59
N THR A 339 17.55 1.87 9.32
CA THR A 339 18.86 2.30 8.81
C THR A 339 19.07 3.79 9.06
N ALA A 340 18.10 4.64 8.68
CA ALA A 340 18.17 6.08 8.92
C ALA A 340 18.24 6.42 10.41
N ARG A 341 17.51 5.70 11.27
CA ARG A 341 17.62 5.84 12.73
C ARG A 341 19.01 5.49 13.24
N GLY A 342 19.63 4.43 12.71
CA GLY A 342 20.98 4.00 13.05
C GLY A 342 22.03 5.06 12.68
N VAL A 343 21.95 5.61 11.47
CA VAL A 343 22.82 6.71 11.02
C VAL A 343 22.65 7.94 11.93
N ARG A 344 21.42 8.31 12.27
CA ARG A 344 21.14 9.43 13.17
C ARG A 344 21.68 9.21 14.59
N ALA A 345 21.56 7.99 15.13
CA ALA A 345 22.09 7.64 16.45
C ALA A 345 23.62 7.73 16.46
N PHE A 346 24.27 7.17 15.43
CA PHE A 346 25.70 7.28 15.22
C PHE A 346 26.19 8.74 15.19
N ALA A 347 25.50 9.61 14.44
CA ALA A 347 25.86 11.02 14.33
C ALA A 347 25.81 11.77 15.66
N ARG A 348 25.07 11.24 16.64
CA ARG A 348 24.98 11.77 18.02
C ARG A 348 25.97 11.10 18.99
N GLY A 349 26.80 10.17 18.51
CA GLY A 349 27.71 9.37 19.33
C GLY A 349 27.05 8.20 20.08
N ASP A 350 25.77 7.91 19.82
CA ASP A 350 25.06 6.77 20.41
C ASP A 350 25.27 5.51 19.54
N PHE A 351 26.43 4.90 19.71
CA PHE A 351 26.85 3.75 18.91
C PHE A 351 26.09 2.46 19.22
N GLU A 352 25.61 2.30 20.46
CA GLU A 352 24.85 1.13 20.88
C GLU A 352 23.48 1.12 20.20
N SER A 353 22.73 2.22 20.30
CA SER A 353 21.45 2.36 19.59
C SER A 353 21.64 2.32 18.07
N GLY A 354 22.77 2.84 17.57
CA GLY A 354 23.14 2.75 16.15
C GLY A 354 23.28 1.31 15.66
N ALA A 355 24.07 0.50 16.37
CA ALA A 355 24.27 -0.91 16.04
C ALA A 355 22.95 -1.70 16.13
N ALA A 356 22.20 -1.53 17.22
CA ALA A 356 20.91 -2.19 17.40
C ALA A 356 19.91 -1.86 16.29
N ALA A 357 19.90 -0.61 15.80
CA ALA A 357 19.05 -0.22 14.68
C ALA A 357 19.46 -0.87 13.36
N PHE A 358 20.77 -0.97 13.07
CA PHE A 358 21.25 -1.66 11.87
C PHE A 358 21.02 -3.17 11.92
N GLU A 359 21.24 -3.81 13.08
CA GLU A 359 20.93 -5.23 13.29
C GLU A 359 19.43 -5.49 13.09
N ALA A 360 18.56 -4.64 13.65
CA ALA A 360 17.12 -4.73 13.44
C ALA A 360 16.75 -4.55 11.96
N ALA A 361 17.38 -3.59 11.26
CA ALA A 361 17.17 -3.40 9.82
C ALA A 361 17.50 -4.66 9.02
N LEU A 362 18.63 -5.30 9.29
CA LEU A 362 19.04 -6.55 8.63
C LEU A 362 18.19 -7.76 9.03
N GLY A 363 17.56 -7.70 10.20
CA GLY A 363 16.54 -8.67 10.59
C GLY A 363 15.31 -8.60 9.68
N TYR A 364 14.87 -7.41 9.27
CA TYR A 364 13.74 -7.26 8.35
C TYR A 364 14.11 -7.38 6.88
N ASP A 365 15.29 -6.91 6.50
CA ASP A 365 15.77 -6.98 5.12
C ASP A 365 17.28 -7.31 5.12
N PRO A 366 17.64 -8.60 5.01
CA PRO A 366 19.03 -9.03 5.08
C PRO A 366 19.84 -8.62 3.85
N ASP A 367 19.20 -8.21 2.75
CA ASP A 367 19.88 -7.90 1.50
C ASP A 367 20.22 -6.40 1.37
N LEU A 368 19.85 -5.58 2.35
CA LEU A 368 20.25 -4.18 2.40
C LEU A 368 21.77 -4.02 2.60
N LEU A 369 22.39 -3.34 1.64
CA LEU A 369 23.83 -3.05 1.62
C LEU A 369 24.25 -2.11 2.77
N TRP A 370 23.53 -1.00 2.94
CA TRP A 370 23.95 0.10 3.80
C TRP A 370 23.98 -0.21 5.31
N PRO A 371 22.99 -0.92 5.88
CA PRO A 371 23.06 -1.31 7.29
C PRO A 371 24.24 -2.21 7.58
N ARG A 372 24.55 -3.19 6.70
CA ARG A 372 25.73 -4.06 6.86
C ARG A 372 27.01 -3.26 6.83
N TRP A 373 27.14 -2.34 5.85
CA TRP A 373 28.30 -1.47 5.72
C TRP A 373 28.52 -0.63 6.98
N ASN A 374 27.47 0.03 7.47
CA ASN A 374 27.55 0.88 8.65
C ASN A 374 27.79 0.06 9.94
N LEU A 375 27.19 -1.13 10.05
CA LEU A 375 27.38 -2.05 11.17
C LEU A 375 28.82 -2.58 11.23
N ALA A 376 29.41 -2.95 10.09
CA ALA A 376 30.81 -3.37 10.03
C ALA A 376 31.75 -2.32 10.63
N ARG A 377 31.54 -1.05 10.27
CA ARG A 377 32.39 0.06 10.71
C ARG A 377 32.16 0.42 12.18
N LEU A 378 30.92 0.33 12.65
CA LEU A 378 30.60 0.41 14.07
C LEU A 378 31.33 -0.67 14.88
N TYR A 379 31.33 -1.91 14.41
CA TYR A 379 32.04 -3.01 15.05
C TYR A 379 33.56 -2.79 15.08
N LEU A 380 34.16 -2.27 14.01
CA LEU A 380 35.58 -1.91 14.03
C LEU A 380 35.90 -0.87 15.10
N ARG A 381 35.06 0.16 15.23
CA ARG A 381 35.21 1.18 16.29
C ARG A 381 35.13 0.58 17.70
N GLN A 382 34.29 -0.44 17.88
CA GLN A 382 34.12 -1.15 19.14
C GLN A 382 35.20 -2.24 19.37
N GLY A 383 36.14 -2.44 18.45
CA GLY A 383 37.15 -3.51 18.52
C GLY A 383 36.62 -4.91 18.18
N ARG A 384 35.38 -5.02 17.71
CA ARG A 384 34.65 -6.25 17.35
C ARG A 384 35.01 -6.71 15.93
N ARG A 385 36.29 -7.05 15.73
CA ARG A 385 36.87 -7.27 14.39
C ARG A 385 36.30 -8.46 13.64
N LEU A 386 35.99 -9.56 14.34
CA LEU A 386 35.41 -10.75 13.71
C LEU A 386 34.00 -10.48 13.20
N GLU A 387 33.18 -9.76 13.98
CA GLU A 387 31.84 -9.40 13.52
C GLU A 387 31.88 -8.40 12.36
N ALA A 388 32.83 -7.48 12.34
CA ALA A 388 33.05 -6.58 11.21
C ALA A 388 33.40 -7.34 9.92
N LEU A 389 34.33 -8.29 10.00
CA LEU A 389 34.71 -9.14 8.87
C LEU A 389 33.51 -9.93 8.34
N ALA A 390 32.70 -10.52 9.22
CA ALA A 390 31.50 -11.26 8.81
C ALA A 390 30.48 -10.38 8.05
N GLN A 391 30.32 -9.11 8.44
CA GLN A 391 29.48 -8.17 7.71
C GLN A 391 30.05 -7.85 6.32
N TYR A 392 31.36 -7.68 6.21
CA TYR A 392 32.03 -7.45 4.92
C TYR A 392 31.94 -8.68 4.00
N GLU A 393 32.26 -9.87 4.46
CA GLU A 393 32.14 -11.09 3.65
C GLU A 393 30.71 -11.28 3.11
N SER A 394 29.70 -10.91 3.90
CA SER A 394 28.29 -10.93 3.48
C SER A 394 27.95 -9.94 2.36
N LEU A 395 28.74 -8.87 2.18
CA LEU A 395 28.53 -7.83 1.17
C LEU A 395 29.18 -8.17 -0.18
N GLN A 396 30.20 -9.04 -0.21
CA GLN A 396 31.03 -9.27 -1.40
C GLN A 396 30.22 -9.77 -2.61
N ALA A 397 29.16 -10.54 -2.38
CA ALA A 397 28.30 -11.08 -3.43
C ALA A 397 27.32 -10.06 -4.04
N SER A 398 27.00 -8.98 -3.32
CA SER A 398 25.93 -8.02 -3.67
C SER A 398 26.42 -6.59 -3.91
N LEU A 399 27.74 -6.35 -3.84
CA LEU A 399 28.33 -5.03 -4.06
C LEU A 399 28.26 -4.56 -5.52
N PRO A 400 27.65 -3.37 -5.77
CA PRO A 400 27.80 -2.65 -7.02
C PRO A 400 29.28 -2.46 -7.39
N GLY A 401 29.60 -2.58 -8.68
CA GLY A 401 30.98 -2.57 -9.16
C GLY A 401 31.73 -1.25 -8.90
N ASP A 402 31.01 -0.14 -8.82
CA ASP A 402 31.52 1.19 -8.47
C ASP A 402 31.89 1.34 -6.99
N LEU A 403 31.22 0.61 -6.10
CA LEU A 403 31.50 0.62 -4.65
C LEU A 403 32.57 -0.39 -4.24
N ARG A 404 32.86 -1.37 -5.11
CA ARG A 404 33.81 -2.45 -4.84
C ARG A 404 35.23 -1.97 -4.49
N PRO A 405 35.84 -0.98 -5.18
CA PRO A 405 37.19 -0.53 -4.84
C PRO A 405 37.27 0.18 -3.48
N VAL A 406 36.20 0.86 -3.07
CA VAL A 406 36.09 1.50 -1.74
C VAL A 406 35.96 0.43 -0.67
N PHE A 407 35.11 -0.57 -0.93
CA PHE A 407 34.93 -1.73 -0.05
C PHE A 407 36.22 -2.53 0.16
N GLU A 408 36.92 -2.90 -0.92
CA GLU A 408 38.14 -3.71 -0.86
C GLU A 408 39.23 -3.00 -0.06
N ARG A 409 39.39 -1.68 -0.22
CA ARG A 409 40.34 -0.87 0.56
C ARG A 409 40.04 -0.90 2.06
N GLU A 410 38.78 -0.73 2.44
CA GLU A 410 38.36 -0.78 3.85
C GLU A 410 38.57 -2.20 4.41
N MET A 411 38.21 -3.25 3.66
CA MET A 411 38.40 -4.65 4.04
C MET A 411 39.89 -5.03 4.20
N ASP A 412 40.76 -4.52 3.33
CA ASP A 412 42.21 -4.72 3.43
C ASP A 412 42.78 -4.08 4.71
N SER A 413 42.24 -2.93 5.13
CA SER A 413 42.59 -2.29 6.41
C SER A 413 42.14 -3.11 7.63
N VAL A 414 41.05 -3.87 7.51
CA VAL A 414 40.54 -4.75 8.58
C VAL A 414 41.29 -6.07 8.67
N THR A 415 41.66 -6.63 7.52
CA THR A 415 42.30 -7.96 7.42
C THR A 415 43.82 -7.91 7.50
N GLY A 416 44.42 -6.71 7.46
CA GLY A 416 45.86 -6.50 7.52
C GLY A 416 46.60 -6.95 6.25
N ARG A 417 45.88 -7.07 5.11
CA ARG A 417 46.44 -7.56 3.83
C ARG A 417 47.25 -6.52 3.04
N GLY A 418 47.36 -5.28 3.52
CA GLY A 418 48.01 -4.17 2.80
C GLY A 418 49.22 -3.53 3.48
N GLU A 419 49.18 -3.27 4.78
CA GLU A 419 50.26 -2.64 5.56
C GLU A 419 50.24 -3.20 6.99
N GLY A 420 51.39 -3.21 7.68
CA GLY A 420 51.63 -3.99 8.90
C GLY A 420 50.62 -3.79 10.05
N LEU A 421 50.70 -4.68 11.04
CA LEU A 421 49.79 -4.86 12.20
C LEU A 421 49.51 -3.63 13.08
N ASP A 422 50.02 -2.43 12.76
CA ASP A 422 49.89 -1.20 13.55
C ASP A 422 48.78 -0.24 13.06
N THR A 423 48.07 -0.55 11.96
CA THR A 423 47.03 0.34 11.36
C THR A 423 45.58 -0.16 11.54
N PHE A 424 45.30 -0.95 12.59
CA PHE A 424 43.96 -1.53 12.88
C PHE A 424 42.89 -0.57 13.43
N THR A 425 42.92 0.70 13.05
CA THR A 425 41.89 1.67 13.41
C THR A 425 41.33 2.28 12.14
N VAL A 426 40.09 1.95 11.78
CA VAL A 426 39.33 2.80 10.87
C VAL A 426 39.01 4.07 11.65
N PRO A 427 39.59 5.23 11.32
CA PRO A 427 39.23 6.46 11.97
C PRO A 427 37.85 6.84 11.43
N LEU A 428 36.80 6.42 12.13
CA LEU A 428 35.50 7.09 12.06
C LEU A 428 35.66 8.45 12.76
N ALA A 429 36.45 9.33 12.15
CA ALA A 429 36.77 10.64 12.70
C ALA A 429 35.58 11.59 12.55
N ASP A 430 34.66 11.30 11.62
CA ASP A 430 33.54 12.16 11.28
C ASP A 430 32.18 11.42 11.27
N PRO A 431 31.13 11.97 11.89
CA PRO A 431 29.75 11.54 11.70
C PRO A 431 29.32 11.35 10.23
N ARG A 432 29.91 12.12 9.32
CA ARG A 432 29.68 12.07 7.86
C ARG A 432 30.27 10.85 7.19
N ASP A 433 31.05 10.06 7.91
CA ASP A 433 31.69 8.89 7.34
C ASP A 433 30.68 7.76 7.12
N LEU A 434 29.55 7.69 7.85
CA LEU A 434 28.48 6.72 7.56
C LEU A 434 27.72 7.10 6.29
N LEU A 435 27.38 6.09 5.50
CA LEU A 435 26.63 6.30 4.27
C LEU A 435 25.15 6.39 4.61
N GLU A 436 24.55 7.51 4.25
CA GLU A 436 23.11 7.63 4.11
C GLU A 436 22.75 6.80 2.89
N GLY A 437 22.05 5.69 3.11
CA GLY A 437 21.57 4.90 1.99
C GLY A 437 20.71 5.77 1.09
N ALA A 438 21.14 5.96 -0.16
CA ALA A 438 20.35 6.69 -1.14
C ALA A 438 18.96 6.02 -1.26
N THR A 439 17.93 6.87 -1.20
CA THR A 439 16.52 6.56 -1.42
C THR A 439 16.29 5.59 -2.57
#